data_AF-A0A9E4B3A8-F1
#
_entry.id   AF-A0A9E4B3A8-F1
#
_cell.length_a   1.000
_cell.length_b   1.000
_cell.length_c   1.000
_cell.angle_alpha   90.00
_cell.angle_beta   90.00
_cell.angle_gamma   90.00
#
_symmetry.space_group_name_H-M   'P 1'
#
loop_
_entity.id
_entity.type
_entity.pdbx_description
1 polymer ?
#
loop_
_entity_poly.entity_id
_entity_poly.type
_entity_poly.pdbx_seq_one_letter_code
_entity_poly.pdbx_strand_id
1 'polypeptide(L)'
;MANTGATEVVLLSADGSVTARVGGPGEGPGEFSAIAMLLATDAGFLAYDARLARLTQFSENGELLASSRLSTESAIVDLKPLARGAAGNILAILGEQRSFLPEGMERDTTPLLLYTDLETEPDTLGVLPAKELAYGGMPGGGFTRTEPAFGRDIVAHGLMDRALIGDTDVFSLSIYRADGTLTRRIRGSDGGWAVTTEEIRAWRAERLDRM
;
A
#
# COMPACT_ATOMS: atom_id res chain seq x y z
N MET A 1 -15.12 -4.62 1.67
CA MET A 1 -14.10 -5.33 2.49
C MET A 1 -13.46 -6.41 1.63
N ALA A 2 -12.14 -6.63 1.72
CA ALA A 2 -11.50 -7.76 1.05
C ALA A 2 -11.48 -8.99 1.98
N ASN A 3 -12.04 -10.11 1.52
CA ASN A 3 -11.95 -11.40 2.20
C ASN A 3 -10.84 -12.21 1.54
N THR A 4 -9.59 -12.03 1.98
CA THR A 4 -8.41 -12.63 1.35
C THR A 4 -8.36 -14.15 1.46
N GLY A 5 -9.07 -14.76 2.42
CA GLY A 5 -9.15 -16.22 2.54
C GLY A 5 -10.03 -16.87 1.47
N ALA A 6 -11.09 -16.20 1.04
CA ALA A 6 -11.96 -16.65 -0.06
C ALA A 6 -11.69 -15.91 -1.38
N THR A 7 -10.75 -14.96 -1.37
CA THR A 7 -10.33 -14.17 -2.53
C THR A 7 -11.49 -13.45 -3.21
N GLU A 8 -12.32 -12.79 -2.41
CA GLU A 8 -13.52 -12.06 -2.84
C GLU A 8 -13.59 -10.68 -2.18
N VAL A 9 -14.44 -9.81 -2.72
CA VAL A 9 -14.83 -8.55 -2.10
C VAL A 9 -16.25 -8.66 -1.55
N VAL A 10 -16.40 -8.38 -0.26
CA VAL A 10 -17.70 -8.35 0.42
C VAL A 10 -18.17 -6.90 0.54
N LEU A 11 -19.36 -6.63 0.00
CA LEU A 11 -20.05 -5.35 0.09
C LEU A 11 -21.01 -5.41 1.28
N LEU A 12 -20.97 -4.36 2.10
CA LEU A 12 -21.74 -4.26 3.33
C LEU A 12 -22.61 -3.02 3.29
N SER A 13 -23.82 -3.13 3.82
CA SER A 13 -24.68 -1.98 4.12
C SER A 13 -24.16 -1.23 5.35
N ALA A 14 -24.67 -0.01 5.58
CA ALA A 14 -24.35 0.79 6.76
C ALA A 14 -24.70 0.10 8.09
N ASP A 15 -25.66 -0.83 8.11
CA ASP A 15 -26.00 -1.64 9.28
C ASP A 15 -25.11 -2.89 9.47
N GLY A 16 -24.15 -3.10 8.56
CA GLY A 16 -23.23 -4.24 8.58
C GLY A 16 -23.76 -5.51 7.89
N SER A 17 -24.99 -5.51 7.35
CA SER A 17 -25.49 -6.63 6.56
C SER A 17 -24.74 -6.77 5.23
N VAL A 18 -24.56 -8.00 4.75
CA VAL A 18 -23.93 -8.27 3.45
C VAL A 18 -24.94 -7.98 2.34
N THR A 19 -24.60 -7.06 1.45
CA THR A 19 -25.43 -6.70 0.28
C THR A 19 -25.01 -7.47 -0.97
N ALA A 20 -23.71 -7.72 -1.14
CA ALA A 20 -23.17 -8.49 -2.25
C ALA A 20 -21.81 -9.11 -1.91
N ARG A 21 -21.43 -10.12 -2.70
CA ARG A 21 -20.08 -10.68 -2.77
C ARG A 21 -19.67 -10.73 -4.23
N VAL A 22 -18.47 -10.25 -4.54
CA VAL A 22 -18.00 -10.18 -5.92
C VAL A 22 -16.59 -10.73 -6.06
N GLY A 23 -16.35 -11.31 -7.22
CA GLY A 23 -15.14 -12.07 -7.55
C GLY A 23 -15.15 -13.48 -6.98
N GLY A 24 -13.96 -13.95 -6.60
CA GLY A 24 -13.68 -15.33 -6.25
C GLY A 24 -12.30 -15.75 -6.74
N PRO A 25 -11.82 -16.93 -6.34
CA PRO A 25 -10.50 -17.41 -6.75
C PRO A 25 -10.46 -17.71 -8.25
N GLY A 26 -9.49 -17.16 -8.96
CA GLY A 26 -9.26 -17.43 -10.37
C GLY A 26 -8.51 -16.32 -11.10
N GLU A 27 -8.45 -16.44 -12.43
CA GLU A 27 -7.73 -15.51 -13.31
C GLU A 27 -8.64 -14.87 -14.36
N GLY A 28 -9.91 -15.28 -14.43
CA GLY A 28 -10.91 -14.74 -15.34
C GLY A 28 -11.33 -13.31 -14.99
N PRO A 29 -12.17 -12.67 -15.83
CA PRO A 29 -12.70 -11.34 -15.56
C PRO A 29 -13.46 -11.29 -14.22
N GLY A 30 -13.04 -10.41 -13.31
CA GLY A 30 -13.65 -10.27 -11.99
C GLY A 30 -13.14 -11.24 -10.93
N GLU A 31 -12.39 -12.27 -11.29
CA GLU A 31 -11.74 -13.20 -10.36
C GLU A 31 -10.40 -12.66 -9.85
N PHE A 32 -9.88 -13.24 -8.76
CA PHE A 32 -8.63 -12.81 -8.15
C PHE A 32 -7.75 -14.00 -7.72
N SER A 33 -6.45 -13.77 -7.66
CA SER A 33 -5.42 -14.65 -7.11
C SER A 33 -4.87 -14.13 -5.78
N ALA A 34 -4.79 -12.80 -5.62
CA ALA A 34 -4.38 -12.15 -4.37
C ALA A 34 -4.83 -10.68 -4.32
N ILE A 35 -6.00 -10.42 -3.73
CA ILE A 35 -6.47 -9.04 -3.50
C ILE A 35 -5.55 -8.38 -2.47
N ALA A 36 -4.70 -7.48 -2.94
CA ALA A 36 -3.75 -6.76 -2.09
C ALA A 36 -4.33 -5.44 -1.56
N MET A 37 -5.26 -4.83 -2.30
CA MET A 37 -5.78 -3.51 -1.95
C MET A 37 -7.15 -3.24 -2.58
N LEU A 38 -7.95 -2.44 -1.88
CA LEU A 38 -9.21 -1.86 -2.36
C LEU A 38 -9.11 -0.34 -2.30
N LEU A 39 -9.51 0.32 -3.38
CA LEU A 39 -9.53 1.78 -3.49
C LEU A 39 -10.93 2.25 -3.88
N ALA A 40 -11.53 3.10 -3.06
CA ALA A 40 -12.78 3.78 -3.41
C ALA A 40 -12.55 4.77 -4.57
N THR A 41 -13.54 4.94 -5.43
CA THR A 41 -13.54 5.86 -6.57
C THR A 41 -14.93 6.48 -6.71
N ASP A 42 -15.06 7.55 -7.50
CA ASP A 42 -16.39 8.16 -7.75
C ASP A 42 -17.35 7.23 -8.50
N ALA A 43 -16.86 6.17 -9.14
CA ALA A 43 -17.65 5.22 -9.93
C ALA A 43 -17.85 3.86 -9.23
N GLY A 44 -17.50 3.76 -7.94
CA GLY A 44 -17.49 2.50 -7.19
C GLY A 44 -16.13 2.23 -6.58
N PHE A 45 -15.52 1.08 -6.88
CA PHE A 45 -14.22 0.73 -6.30
C PHE A 45 -13.32 -0.01 -7.28
N LEU A 46 -12.03 0.07 -7.00
CA LEU A 46 -10.98 -0.73 -7.60
C LEU A 46 -10.54 -1.82 -6.63
N ALA A 47 -10.31 -3.01 -7.17
CA ALA A 47 -9.55 -4.06 -6.52
C ALA A 47 -8.22 -4.24 -7.26
N TYR A 48 -7.12 -4.22 -6.52
CA TYR A 48 -5.80 -4.52 -7.07
C TYR A 48 -5.38 -5.94 -6.69
N ASP A 49 -5.14 -6.75 -7.72
CA ASP A 49 -4.54 -8.07 -7.60
C ASP A 49 -3.04 -7.97 -7.85
N ALA A 50 -2.25 -8.16 -6.78
CA ALA A 50 -0.80 -8.04 -6.86
C ALA A 50 -0.13 -9.21 -7.60
N ARG A 51 -0.78 -10.38 -7.68
CA ARG A 51 -0.22 -11.54 -8.39
C ARG A 51 -0.47 -11.47 -9.90
N LEU A 52 -1.66 -11.01 -10.28
CA LEU A 52 -2.03 -10.82 -11.68
C LEU A 52 -1.62 -9.44 -12.21
N ALA A 53 -1.07 -8.57 -11.36
CA ALA A 53 -0.75 -7.17 -11.65
C ALA A 53 -1.94 -6.47 -12.32
N ARG A 54 -3.12 -6.63 -11.75
CA ARG A 54 -4.40 -6.28 -12.38
C ARG A 54 -5.21 -5.35 -11.50
N LEU A 55 -5.67 -4.26 -12.08
CA LEU A 55 -6.72 -3.43 -11.52
C LEU A 55 -8.05 -3.88 -12.11
N THR A 56 -9.01 -4.16 -11.25
CA THR A 56 -10.39 -4.49 -11.64
C THR A 56 -11.33 -3.46 -11.04
N GLN A 57 -12.12 -2.80 -11.88
CA GLN A 57 -13.09 -1.79 -11.48
C GLN A 57 -14.48 -2.39 -11.38
N PHE A 58 -15.13 -2.10 -10.26
CA PHE A 58 -16.51 -2.46 -10.00
C PHE A 58 -17.34 -1.23 -9.70
N SER A 59 -18.64 -1.31 -10.01
CA SER A 59 -19.62 -0.33 -9.55
C SER A 59 -19.83 -0.44 -8.04
N GLU A 60 -20.54 0.52 -7.46
CA GLU A 60 -20.93 0.48 -6.04
C GLU A 60 -21.76 -0.76 -5.67
N ASN A 61 -22.51 -1.32 -6.64
CA ASN A 61 -23.29 -2.53 -6.47
C ASN A 61 -22.49 -3.81 -6.77
N GLY A 62 -21.22 -3.68 -7.17
CA GLY A 62 -20.34 -4.81 -7.46
C GLY A 62 -20.38 -5.33 -8.89
N GLU A 63 -20.98 -4.60 -9.83
CA GLU A 63 -20.93 -4.99 -11.24
C GLU A 63 -19.53 -4.74 -11.81
N LEU A 64 -18.97 -5.70 -12.55
CA LEU A 64 -17.68 -5.54 -13.21
C LEU A 64 -17.78 -4.50 -14.33
N LEU A 65 -17.02 -3.41 -14.23
CA LEU A 65 -17.00 -2.32 -15.20
C LEU A 65 -15.82 -2.42 -16.16
N ALA A 66 -14.63 -2.69 -15.64
CA ALA A 66 -13.40 -2.73 -16.43
C ALA A 66 -12.32 -3.55 -15.74
N SER A 67 -11.33 -3.97 -16.53
CA SER A 67 -10.10 -4.56 -16.00
C SER A 67 -8.92 -4.07 -16.83
N SER A 68 -7.85 -3.66 -16.16
CA SER A 68 -6.62 -3.19 -16.78
C SER A 68 -5.39 -3.75 -16.07
N ARG A 69 -4.28 -3.82 -16.79
CA ARG A 69 -2.99 -4.16 -16.19
C ARG A 69 -2.45 -2.94 -15.44
N LEU A 70 -1.86 -3.18 -14.28
CA LEU A 70 -1.05 -2.21 -13.57
C LEU A 70 0.14 -2.96 -12.99
N SER A 71 1.26 -2.90 -13.70
CA SER A 71 2.51 -3.51 -13.31
C SER A 71 3.62 -2.48 -13.23
N THR A 72 4.67 -2.84 -12.50
CA THR A 72 5.99 -2.23 -12.58
C THR A 72 6.87 -3.14 -13.43
N GLU A 73 8.04 -2.67 -13.82
CA GLU A 73 9.02 -3.54 -14.50
C GLU A 73 9.57 -4.64 -13.58
N SER A 74 9.48 -4.46 -12.26
CA SER A 74 10.04 -5.39 -11.28
C SER A 74 8.96 -6.17 -10.53
N ALA A 75 8.89 -7.48 -10.80
CA ALA A 75 8.03 -8.42 -10.07
C ALA A 75 8.42 -8.62 -8.58
N ILE A 76 9.50 -8.00 -8.13
CA ILE A 76 10.08 -8.15 -6.79
C ILE A 76 9.60 -7.03 -5.85
N VAL A 77 8.95 -6.00 -6.39
CA VAL A 77 8.47 -4.84 -5.65
C VAL A 77 6.96 -4.84 -5.64
N ASP A 78 6.38 -4.77 -4.45
CA ASP A 78 4.93 -4.63 -4.33
C ASP A 78 4.53 -3.26 -4.90
N LEU A 79 3.47 -3.18 -5.70
CA LEU A 79 2.91 -1.91 -6.15
C LEU A 79 1.66 -1.61 -5.35
N LYS A 80 1.53 -0.38 -4.85
CA LYS A 80 0.36 0.05 -4.11
C LYS A 80 -0.27 1.26 -4.80
N PRO A 81 -1.34 1.08 -5.58
CA PRO A 81 -2.13 2.21 -6.04
C PRO A 81 -2.71 2.98 -4.83
N LEU A 82 -2.74 4.30 -4.93
CA LEU A 82 -3.16 5.19 -3.85
C LEU A 82 -4.37 6.04 -4.27
N ALA A 83 -4.46 6.45 -5.52
CA ALA A 83 -5.58 7.26 -5.98
C ALA A 83 -5.84 7.04 -7.46
N ARG A 84 -7.10 7.24 -7.88
CA ARG A 84 -7.50 7.26 -9.29
C ARG A 84 -8.21 8.55 -9.61
N GLY A 85 -7.74 9.26 -10.64
CA GLY A 85 -8.37 10.46 -11.14
C GLY A 85 -9.50 10.14 -12.11
N ALA A 86 -10.39 11.12 -12.33
CA ALA A 86 -11.47 11.00 -13.30
C ALA A 86 -10.98 10.76 -14.74
N ALA A 87 -9.77 11.25 -15.07
CA ALA A 87 -9.13 11.02 -16.36
C ALA A 87 -8.47 9.62 -16.49
N GLY A 88 -8.57 8.78 -15.45
CA GLY A 88 -8.01 7.42 -15.46
C GLY A 88 -6.58 7.31 -14.93
N ASN A 89 -5.91 8.43 -14.70
CA ASN A 89 -4.58 8.47 -14.12
C ASN A 89 -4.53 7.82 -12.73
N ILE A 90 -3.44 7.11 -12.44
CA ILE A 90 -3.22 6.42 -11.17
C ILE A 90 -1.99 6.99 -10.49
N LEU A 91 -2.17 7.42 -9.25
CA LEU A 91 -1.05 7.69 -8.35
C LEU A 91 -0.78 6.42 -7.54
N ALA A 92 0.47 5.96 -7.52
CA ALA A 92 0.87 4.74 -6.82
C ALA A 92 2.22 4.93 -6.12
N ILE A 93 2.50 4.09 -5.13
CA ILE A 93 3.80 4.02 -4.48
C ILE A 93 4.33 2.60 -4.61
N LEU A 94 5.64 2.45 -4.76
CA LEU A 94 6.25 1.15 -4.58
C LEU A 94 6.25 0.79 -3.09
N GLY A 95 5.77 -0.40 -2.79
CA GLY A 95 5.84 -0.99 -1.47
C GLY A 95 7.24 -1.49 -1.16
N GLU A 96 7.30 -2.44 -0.24
CA GLU A 96 8.55 -2.97 0.27
C GLU A 96 9.30 -3.72 -0.83
N GLN A 97 10.50 -3.24 -1.19
CA GLN A 97 11.38 -4.03 -2.03
C GLN A 97 11.75 -5.33 -1.32
N ARG A 98 11.63 -6.45 -2.02
CA ARG A 98 12.14 -7.74 -1.53
C ARG A 98 13.64 -7.84 -1.86
N SER A 99 14.41 -6.91 -1.33
CA SER A 99 15.87 -6.88 -1.48
C SER A 99 16.51 -7.88 -0.52
N PHE A 100 17.47 -8.65 -1.01
CA PHE A 100 18.29 -9.57 -0.21
C PHE A 100 19.54 -8.82 0.25
N LEU A 101 19.36 -7.99 1.27
CA LEU A 101 20.44 -7.17 1.82
C LEU A 101 21.27 -7.96 2.85
N PRO A 102 22.51 -7.54 3.14
CA PRO A 102 23.26 -8.03 4.28
C PRO A 102 22.46 -7.93 5.57
N GLU A 103 22.78 -8.77 6.55
CA GLU A 103 22.17 -8.70 7.87
C GLU A 103 22.38 -7.31 8.49
N GLY A 104 21.30 -6.72 9.01
CA GLY A 104 21.33 -5.37 9.55
C GLY A 104 20.01 -4.63 9.48
N MET A 105 20.07 -3.39 9.92
CA MET A 105 18.98 -2.41 9.81
C MET A 105 19.16 -1.62 8.53
N GLU A 106 18.16 -1.63 7.68
CA GLU A 106 18.21 -0.93 6.40
C GLU A 106 16.94 -0.10 6.21
N ARG A 107 17.12 1.07 5.60
CA ARG A 107 16.02 1.92 5.18
C ARG A 107 16.36 2.48 3.81
N ASP A 108 15.73 1.90 2.80
CA ASP A 108 15.90 2.32 1.42
C ASP A 108 14.94 3.49 1.11
N THR A 109 14.70 3.69 -0.18
CA THR A 109 13.78 4.67 -0.73
C THR A 109 12.72 3.98 -1.56
N THR A 110 11.60 4.68 -1.77
CA THR A 110 10.52 4.23 -2.63
C THR A 110 10.03 5.38 -3.52
N PRO A 111 9.88 5.16 -4.83
CA PRO A 111 9.33 6.18 -5.72
C PRO A 111 7.82 6.32 -5.55
N LEU A 112 7.37 7.57 -5.60
CA LEU A 112 5.98 7.95 -5.86
C LEU A 112 5.81 8.05 -7.38
N LEU A 113 4.92 7.22 -7.92
CA LEU A 113 4.71 7.02 -9.35
C LEU A 113 3.38 7.60 -9.81
N LEU A 114 3.38 8.23 -10.98
CA LEU A 114 2.20 8.69 -11.68
C LEU A 114 2.06 7.97 -13.02
N TYR A 115 0.99 7.20 -13.15
CA TYR A 115 0.59 6.59 -14.41
C TYR A 115 -0.44 7.50 -15.07
N THR A 116 -0.03 8.27 -16.08
CA THR A 116 -0.97 9.04 -16.93
C THR A 116 -1.68 8.14 -17.93
N ASP A 117 -0.99 7.09 -18.37
CA ASP A 117 -1.48 5.99 -19.20
C ASP A 117 -0.95 4.69 -18.58
N LEU A 118 -1.76 3.63 -18.55
CA LEU A 118 -1.37 2.33 -18.00
C LEU A 118 -0.52 1.51 -18.97
N GLU A 119 -0.48 1.90 -20.24
CA GLU A 119 0.32 1.25 -21.29
C GLU A 119 1.73 1.85 -21.43
N THR A 120 2.02 2.96 -20.74
CA THR A 120 3.33 3.61 -20.75
C THR A 120 4.04 3.48 -19.40
N GLU A 121 5.35 3.71 -19.40
CA GLU A 121 6.11 3.84 -18.15
C GLU A 121 5.55 5.00 -17.32
N PRO A 122 5.44 4.84 -15.98
CA PRO A 122 4.99 5.91 -15.11
C PRO A 122 6.07 6.99 -14.92
N ASP A 123 5.62 8.22 -14.71
CA ASP A 123 6.48 9.29 -14.23
C ASP A 123 6.84 9.07 -12.76
N THR A 124 8.09 9.33 -12.39
CA THR A 124 8.50 9.39 -10.98
C THR A 124 8.34 10.82 -10.46
N LEU A 125 7.34 11.05 -9.60
CA LEU A 125 7.07 12.37 -9.01
C LEU A 125 8.03 12.72 -7.87
N GLY A 126 8.63 11.70 -7.26
CA GLY A 126 9.58 11.88 -6.16
C GLY A 126 10.05 10.55 -5.61
N VAL A 127 11.14 10.60 -4.87
CA VAL A 127 11.72 9.47 -4.15
C VAL A 127 11.57 9.76 -2.67
N LEU A 128 10.89 8.88 -1.96
CA LEU A 128 10.53 9.02 -0.56
C LEU A 128 11.37 8.04 0.28
N PRO A 129 11.62 8.31 1.57
CA PRO A 129 12.13 7.29 2.47
C PRO A 129 11.18 6.09 2.50
N ALA A 130 11.70 4.87 2.47
CA ALA A 130 10.89 3.66 2.60
C ALA A 130 10.71 3.26 4.07
N LYS A 131 10.05 2.11 4.27
CA LYS A 131 9.99 1.43 5.57
C LYS A 131 11.37 0.94 5.98
N GLU A 132 11.72 1.18 7.23
CA GLU A 132 12.89 0.63 7.89
C GLU A 132 12.64 -0.83 8.27
N LEU A 133 13.57 -1.69 7.89
CA LEU A 133 13.45 -3.13 8.01
C LEU A 133 14.74 -3.71 8.59
N ALA A 134 14.57 -4.68 9.49
CA ALA A 134 15.67 -5.50 9.97
C ALA A 134 15.75 -6.78 9.14
N TYR A 135 16.90 -7.02 8.54
CA TYR A 135 17.22 -8.21 7.77
C TYR A 135 18.12 -9.13 8.59
N GLY A 136 17.87 -10.43 8.56
CA GLY A 136 18.70 -11.43 9.25
C GLY A 136 18.69 -12.78 8.55
N GLY A 137 19.78 -13.54 8.66
CA GLY A 137 19.86 -14.90 8.11
C GLY A 137 19.06 -15.90 8.95
N MET A 138 18.48 -16.93 8.31
CA MET A 138 17.91 -18.07 9.02
C MET A 138 18.90 -19.25 9.11
N PRO A 139 18.93 -19.99 10.23
CA PRO A 139 19.64 -21.27 10.30
C PRO A 139 19.09 -22.24 9.23
N GLY A 140 19.97 -22.79 8.38
CA GLY A 140 19.57 -23.67 7.27
C GLY A 140 19.36 -22.96 5.93
N GLY A 141 19.62 -21.66 5.86
CA GLY A 141 19.48 -20.85 4.64
C GLY A 141 18.15 -20.09 4.60
N GLY A 142 18.13 -19.01 3.82
CA GLY A 142 17.02 -18.06 3.77
C GLY A 142 17.27 -16.82 4.62
N PHE A 143 16.32 -15.89 4.57
CA PHE A 143 16.40 -14.59 5.23
C PHE A 143 15.07 -14.29 5.93
N THR A 144 15.17 -13.56 7.03
CA THR A 144 14.03 -12.95 7.71
C THR A 144 14.03 -11.46 7.42
N ARG A 145 12.83 -10.91 7.38
CA ARG A 145 12.58 -9.47 7.34
C ARG A 145 11.61 -9.16 8.45
N THR A 146 11.98 -8.26 9.34
CA THR A 146 11.12 -7.87 10.47
C THR A 146 11.03 -6.36 10.55
N GLU A 147 9.85 -5.87 10.93
CA GLU A 147 9.66 -4.47 11.28
C GLU A 147 10.18 -4.26 12.70
N PRO A 148 11.18 -3.40 12.91
CA PRO A 148 11.68 -3.11 14.24
C PRO A 148 10.59 -2.42 15.08
N ALA A 149 10.59 -2.68 16.38
CA ALA A 149 9.79 -1.90 17.33
C ALA A 149 10.22 -0.44 17.19
N PHE A 150 9.31 0.44 16.77
CA PHE A 150 9.60 1.85 16.45
C PHE A 150 10.43 2.10 15.19
N GLY A 151 10.33 1.22 14.20
CA GLY A 151 10.87 1.46 12.86
C GLY A 151 10.31 2.72 12.22
N ARG A 152 11.19 3.39 11.47
CA ARG A 152 10.81 4.52 10.65
C ARG A 152 10.04 4.04 9.42
N ASP A 153 8.93 4.67 9.10
CA ASP A 153 8.05 4.28 7.99
C ASP A 153 7.58 5.49 7.17
N ILE A 154 7.16 5.19 5.94
CA ILE A 154 6.34 6.07 5.11
C ILE A 154 4.91 5.55 5.14
N VAL A 155 4.00 6.38 5.63
CA VAL A 155 2.58 6.04 5.66
C VAL A 155 1.93 6.58 4.40
N ALA A 156 1.51 5.68 3.51
CA ALA A 156 0.76 6.04 2.31
C ALA A 156 -0.66 5.47 2.36
N HIS A 157 -1.66 6.34 2.20
CA HIS A 157 -3.07 5.97 2.21
C HIS A 157 -3.84 6.63 1.08
N GLY A 158 -4.75 5.88 0.48
CA GLY A 158 -5.60 6.31 -0.62
C GLY A 158 -7.02 6.65 -0.18
N LEU A 159 -7.55 7.77 -0.66
CA LEU A 159 -8.94 8.16 -0.45
C LEU A 159 -9.48 8.81 -1.72
N MET A 160 -10.26 8.05 -2.49
CA MET A 160 -10.89 8.51 -3.74
C MET A 160 -9.84 9.04 -4.74
N ASP A 161 -9.93 10.34 -5.07
CA ASP A 161 -9.02 11.04 -5.98
C ASP A 161 -7.74 11.55 -5.29
N ARG A 162 -7.49 11.17 -4.02
CA ARG A 162 -6.38 11.70 -3.21
C ARG A 162 -5.53 10.62 -2.59
N ALA A 163 -4.25 10.93 -2.43
CA ALA A 163 -3.32 10.17 -1.62
C ALA A 163 -2.78 11.03 -0.48
N LEU A 164 -2.74 10.46 0.71
CA LEU A 164 -2.06 11.02 1.87
C LEU A 164 -0.74 10.28 2.04
N ILE A 165 0.35 11.02 2.09
CA ILE A 165 1.70 10.48 2.23
C ILE A 165 2.36 11.17 3.42
N GLY A 166 2.72 10.39 4.43
CA GLY A 166 3.36 10.84 5.66
C GLY A 166 4.71 10.20 5.87
N ASP A 167 5.66 10.99 6.35
CA ASP A 167 6.91 10.47 6.92
C ASP A 167 6.77 10.41 8.45
N THR A 168 7.39 9.42 9.07
CA THR A 168 7.42 9.29 10.53
C THR A 168 8.65 9.94 11.15
N ASP A 169 9.70 10.22 10.37
CA ASP A 169 10.89 10.97 10.84
C ASP A 169 10.53 12.39 11.24
N VAL A 170 9.64 12.99 10.46
CA VAL A 170 9.16 14.34 10.62
C VAL A 170 7.66 14.28 10.55
N PHE A 171 6.95 14.94 11.48
CA PHE A 171 5.49 15.03 11.36
C PHE A 171 5.14 15.89 10.15
N SER A 172 5.04 15.27 8.98
CA SER A 172 4.76 15.90 7.69
C SER A 172 3.84 15.00 6.89
N LEU A 173 2.65 15.51 6.58
CA LEU A 173 1.68 14.87 5.71
C LEU A 173 1.52 15.68 4.43
N SER A 174 1.74 15.05 3.29
CA SER A 174 1.51 15.62 1.96
C SER A 174 0.24 14.99 1.36
N ILE A 175 -0.64 15.83 0.83
CA ILE A 175 -1.90 15.40 0.20
C ILE A 175 -1.80 15.66 -1.29
N TYR A 176 -1.70 14.58 -2.06
CA TYR A 176 -1.65 14.61 -3.51
C TYR A 176 -3.05 14.33 -4.07
N ARG A 177 -3.35 14.94 -5.21
CA ARG A 177 -4.38 14.44 -6.12
C ARG A 177 -3.84 13.29 -6.95
N ALA A 178 -4.73 12.49 -7.51
CA ALA A 178 -4.37 11.37 -8.37
C ALA A 178 -3.56 11.81 -9.59
N ASP A 179 -3.67 13.07 -10.02
CA ASP A 179 -2.90 13.66 -11.13
C ASP A 179 -1.46 14.04 -10.73
N GLY A 180 -1.05 13.73 -9.50
CA GLY A 180 0.27 14.05 -8.97
C GLY A 180 0.38 15.45 -8.37
N THR A 181 -0.68 16.27 -8.43
CA THR A 181 -0.65 17.63 -7.86
C THR A 181 -0.63 17.59 -6.34
N LEU A 182 0.41 18.15 -5.72
CA LEU A 182 0.44 18.39 -4.28
C LEU A 182 -0.54 19.52 -3.91
N THR A 183 -1.63 19.18 -3.24
CA THR A 183 -2.68 20.14 -2.87
C THR A 183 -2.49 20.76 -1.49
N ARG A 184 -1.87 20.01 -0.57
CA ARG A 184 -1.67 20.47 0.80
C ARG A 184 -0.46 19.78 1.42
N ARG A 185 0.24 20.50 2.28
CA ARG A 185 1.22 19.94 3.20
C ARG A 185 0.91 20.39 4.62
N ILE A 186 0.83 19.44 5.54
CA ILE A 186 0.62 19.66 6.97
C ILE A 186 1.92 19.31 7.66
N ARG A 187 2.47 20.21 8.46
CA ARG A 187 3.69 20.00 9.23
C ARG A 187 3.43 20.26 10.70
N GLY A 188 4.03 19.46 11.55
CA GLY A 188 4.02 19.62 13.00
C GLY A 188 5.19 20.46 13.44
N SER A 189 5.20 20.84 14.72
CA SER A 189 6.40 21.41 15.36
C SER A 189 7.55 20.41 15.30
N ASP A 190 8.77 20.93 15.18
CA ASP A 190 10.03 20.21 14.93
C ASP A 190 10.03 18.75 15.41
N GLY A 191 10.12 17.85 14.43
CA GLY A 191 10.18 16.40 14.62
C GLY A 191 11.46 15.95 15.33
N GLY A 192 11.45 14.71 15.83
CA GLY A 192 12.59 14.11 16.54
C GLY A 192 12.24 13.59 17.93
N TRP A 193 11.07 12.97 18.11
CA TRP A 193 10.84 12.17 19.31
C TRP A 193 11.78 10.97 19.26
N ALA A 194 12.92 11.10 19.94
CA ALA A 194 13.85 10.01 20.12
C ALA A 194 13.19 8.97 21.03
N VAL A 195 13.02 7.77 20.50
CA VAL A 195 12.52 6.63 21.28
C VAL A 195 13.52 6.35 22.40
N THR A 196 13.06 6.46 23.63
CA THR A 196 13.86 6.25 24.83
C THR A 196 14.06 4.76 25.10
N THR A 197 15.14 4.42 25.81
CA THR A 197 15.37 3.05 26.28
C THR A 197 14.23 2.54 27.18
N GLU A 198 13.56 3.45 27.90
CA GLU A 198 12.42 3.12 28.75
C GLU A 198 11.19 2.70 27.93
N GLU A 199 10.87 3.42 26.85
CA GLU A 199 9.79 3.05 25.93
C GLU A 199 10.06 1.71 25.24
N ILE A 200 11.31 1.45 24.84
CA ILE A 200 11.69 0.13 24.29
C ILE A 200 11.49 -0.97 25.32
N ARG A 201 11.88 -0.74 26.58
CA ARG A 201 11.70 -1.72 27.66
C ARG A 201 10.21 -1.96 27.94
N ALA A 202 9.42 -0.90 28.02
CA ALA A 202 7.98 -0.98 28.23
C ALA A 202 7.28 -1.78 27.13
N TRP A 203 7.60 -1.48 25.86
CA TRP A 203 7.09 -2.23 24.71
C TRP A 203 7.47 -3.72 24.77
N ARG A 204 8.72 -4.03 25.13
CA ARG A 204 9.18 -5.43 25.24
C ARG A 204 8.42 -6.19 26.32
N ALA A 205 8.24 -5.58 27.49
CA ALA A 205 7.49 -6.19 28.59
C ALA A 205 6.04 -6.49 28.15
N GLU A 206 5.35 -5.53 27.52
CA GLU A 206 3.97 -5.73 27.07
C GLU A 206 3.83 -6.85 26.03
N ARG A 207 4.77 -6.96 25.09
CA ARG A 207 4.67 -7.90 23.97
C ARG A 207 5.18 -9.29 24.28
N LEU A 208 6.25 -9.42 25.06
CA LEU A 208 6.81 -10.72 25.43
C LEU A 208 5.98 -11.43 26.50
N ASP A 209 5.32 -10.69 27.40
CA ASP A 209 4.42 -11.28 28.41
C ASP A 209 3.13 -11.87 27.81
N ARG A 210 2.85 -11.61 26.52
CA ARG A 210 1.68 -12.13 25.79
C ARG A 210 1.99 -13.31 24.86
N MET A 211 3.25 -13.74 24.75
CA MET A 211 3.68 -14.90 23.96
C MET A 211 3.87 -16.12 24.86
#